data_AF-A9EZK0-F1
#
_entry.id   AF-A9EZK0-F1
#
_cell.length_a   1.000
_cell.length_b   1.000
_cell.length_c   1.000
_cell.angle_alpha   90.00
_cell.angle_beta   90.00
_cell.angle_gamma   90.00
#
_symmetry.space_group_name_H-M   'P 1'
#
loop_
_entity.id
_entity.type
_entity.pdbx_description
1 polymer ?
#
loop_
_entity_poly.entity_id
_entity_poly.type
_entity_poly.pdbx_seq_one_letter_code
_entity_poly.pdbx_strand_id
1 'polypeptide(L)'
;MRERRPSQTAFIVALIRALADQGLTDVPGFEDPVVHRLLSRRWSAALALFARRLRRLDPAKRARALGRLSAVPLRVMAIDIELERAVALGCRQVASLGAGLDTRAFRMKALSATRFFEIDHPATQAFKRRKAAGLPPLVEQLTYVPVNFERDALAACLSAAGHRSDEPTAWVWEGVVMYLSDEALRSTLRALADASAPGSVLLVYYMEPPESRRPQRILRLLTWLWSEPLIGLRRREVMLAEVERAGFRALRDTGPADWARQFGAPFAPSNPATNTRLLVAERPGPGAAPPPARPPA
;
A
#
# COMPACT_ATOMS: atom_id res chain seq x y z
N MET A 1 -11.75 10.05 5.82
CA MET A 1 -12.32 8.96 6.66
C MET A 1 -13.25 9.56 7.71
N ARG A 2 -14.25 8.83 8.21
CA ARG A 2 -15.08 9.31 9.33
C ARG A 2 -14.30 9.18 10.65
N GLU A 3 -14.32 10.23 11.48
CA GLU A 3 -13.53 10.34 12.73
C GLU A 3 -13.69 9.17 13.71
N ARG A 4 -14.81 8.43 13.69
CA ARG A 4 -15.11 7.34 14.63
C ARG A 4 -15.27 5.95 14.00
N ARG A 5 -14.98 5.79 12.71
CA ARG A 5 -15.19 4.49 12.02
C ARG A 5 -13.91 4.00 11.34
N PRO A 6 -13.60 2.70 11.43
CA PRO A 6 -12.48 2.12 10.69
C PRO A 6 -12.77 2.15 9.18
N SER A 7 -11.69 2.26 8.40
CA SER A 7 -11.77 2.34 6.93
C SER A 7 -12.50 1.15 6.33
N GLN A 8 -13.45 1.40 5.43
CA GLN A 8 -14.16 0.34 4.70
C GLN A 8 -13.29 -0.23 3.58
N THR A 9 -12.53 0.60 2.87
CA THR A 9 -11.61 0.12 1.83
C THR A 9 -10.56 -0.82 2.41
N ALA A 10 -10.01 -0.52 3.60
CA ALA A 10 -9.04 -1.41 4.26
C ALA A 10 -9.61 -2.81 4.51
N PHE A 11 -10.89 -2.93 4.89
CA PHE A 11 -11.56 -4.23 5.04
C PHE A 11 -11.73 -4.97 3.73
N ILE A 12 -12.15 -4.29 2.67
CA ILE A 12 -12.35 -4.91 1.36
C ILE A 12 -11.02 -5.44 0.82
N VAL A 13 -9.95 -4.64 0.94
CA VAL A 13 -8.59 -5.07 0.57
C VAL A 13 -8.14 -6.27 1.41
N ALA A 14 -8.39 -6.29 2.72
CA ALA A 14 -8.10 -7.44 3.57
C ALA A 14 -8.89 -8.69 3.16
N LEU A 15 -10.15 -8.55 2.75
CA LEU A 15 -10.95 -9.67 2.26
C LEU A 15 -10.39 -10.23 0.94
N ILE A 16 -9.95 -9.36 0.03
CA ILE A 16 -9.33 -9.79 -1.23
C ILE A 16 -8.02 -10.53 -0.97
N ARG A 17 -7.17 -10.02 -0.07
CA ARG A 17 -5.95 -10.73 0.36
C ARG A 17 -6.28 -12.09 0.99
N ALA A 18 -7.32 -12.17 1.82
CA ALA A 18 -7.76 -13.43 2.41
C ALA A 18 -8.24 -14.46 1.36
N LEU A 19 -8.90 -14.02 0.29
CA LEU A 19 -9.25 -14.88 -0.84
C LEU A 19 -8.00 -15.35 -1.60
N ALA A 20 -7.03 -14.44 -1.81
CA ALA A 20 -5.80 -14.75 -2.50
C ALA A 20 -4.93 -15.75 -1.73
N ASP A 21 -4.77 -15.56 -0.42
CA ASP A 21 -4.05 -16.47 0.49
C ASP A 21 -4.68 -17.88 0.52
N GLN A 22 -6.00 -17.98 0.31
CA GLN A 22 -6.71 -19.25 0.17
C GLN A 22 -6.57 -19.92 -1.21
N GLY A 23 -5.73 -19.37 -2.10
CA GLY A 23 -5.51 -19.85 -3.46
C GLY A 23 -6.72 -19.65 -4.39
N LEU A 24 -7.62 -18.70 -4.08
CA LEU A 24 -8.83 -18.48 -4.88
C LEU A 24 -8.63 -17.46 -6.00
N THR A 25 -7.58 -16.63 -5.91
CA THR A 25 -7.13 -15.79 -7.03
C THR A 25 -6.02 -16.49 -7.78
N ASP A 26 -5.93 -16.30 -9.10
CA ASP A 26 -4.88 -16.91 -9.92
C ASP A 26 -3.54 -16.17 -9.84
N VAL A 27 -3.19 -15.62 -8.68
CA VAL A 27 -1.91 -14.95 -8.44
C VAL A 27 -1.00 -15.92 -7.67
N PRO A 28 -0.03 -16.56 -8.36
CA PRO A 28 0.80 -17.59 -7.75
C PRO A 28 1.75 -16.98 -6.71
N GLY A 29 2.03 -17.74 -5.65
CA GLY A 29 2.99 -17.35 -4.60
C GLY A 29 2.52 -16.24 -3.65
N PHE A 30 1.25 -15.81 -3.73
CA PHE A 30 0.71 -14.85 -2.77
C PHE A 30 0.46 -15.51 -1.41
N GLU A 31 1.04 -14.94 -0.34
CA GLU A 31 0.86 -15.39 1.04
C GLU A 31 0.58 -14.22 1.99
N ASP A 32 -0.51 -14.33 2.74
CA ASP A 32 -0.87 -13.44 3.82
C ASP A 32 -1.68 -14.17 4.90
N PRO A 33 -1.09 -15.16 5.59
CA PRO A 33 -1.83 -16.01 6.52
C PRO A 33 -2.38 -15.22 7.72
N VAL A 34 -1.78 -14.07 8.04
CA VAL A 34 -2.18 -13.22 9.16
C VAL A 34 -3.50 -12.49 8.89
N VAL A 35 -3.84 -12.20 7.63
CA VAL A 35 -5.02 -11.39 7.30
C VAL A 35 -6.33 -11.97 7.84
N HIS A 36 -6.43 -13.30 7.93
CA HIS A 36 -7.61 -14.00 8.45
C HIS A 36 -7.91 -13.64 9.92
N ARG A 37 -6.87 -13.31 10.70
CA ARG A 37 -7.00 -12.87 12.11
C ARG A 37 -7.55 -11.45 12.23
N LEU A 38 -7.33 -10.62 11.20
CA LEU A 38 -7.79 -9.23 11.18
C LEU A 38 -9.27 -9.10 10.77
N LEU A 39 -9.85 -10.14 10.17
CA LEU A 39 -11.27 -10.19 9.86
C LEU A 39 -12.11 -10.38 11.14
N SER A 40 -13.30 -9.80 11.17
CA SER A 40 -14.24 -10.07 12.27
C SER A 40 -14.92 -11.44 12.08
N ARG A 41 -15.41 -12.07 13.15
CA ARG A 41 -16.05 -13.40 13.08
C ARG A 41 -17.13 -13.50 11.99
N ARG A 42 -17.97 -12.46 11.87
CA ARG A 42 -19.00 -12.38 10.81
C ARG A 42 -18.39 -12.40 9.41
N TRP A 43 -17.29 -11.68 9.20
CA TRP A 43 -16.60 -11.59 7.91
C TRP A 43 -15.83 -12.87 7.60
N SER A 44 -15.18 -13.48 8.60
CA SER A 44 -14.54 -14.79 8.45
C SER A 44 -15.57 -15.87 8.06
N ALA A 45 -16.76 -15.87 8.67
CA ALA A 45 -17.84 -16.80 8.31
C ALA A 45 -18.38 -16.54 6.89
N ALA A 46 -18.62 -15.27 6.53
CA ALA A 46 -19.06 -14.89 5.19
C ALA A 46 -18.02 -15.28 4.12
N LEU A 47 -16.73 -15.02 4.40
CA LEU A 47 -15.61 -15.42 3.56
C LEU A 47 -15.59 -16.93 3.39
N ALA A 48 -15.71 -17.72 4.46
CA ALA A 48 -15.70 -19.19 4.38
C ALA A 48 -16.84 -19.73 3.50
N LEU A 49 -18.06 -19.19 3.65
CA LEU A 49 -19.20 -19.56 2.81
C LEU A 49 -18.98 -19.17 1.34
N PHE A 50 -18.45 -17.98 1.10
CA PHE A 50 -18.17 -17.49 -0.25
C PHE A 50 -17.05 -18.28 -0.93
N ALA A 51 -15.93 -18.50 -0.22
CA ALA A 51 -14.81 -19.34 -0.65
C ALA A 51 -15.28 -20.75 -1.01
N ARG A 52 -16.14 -21.37 -0.20
CA ARG A 52 -16.71 -22.69 -0.49
C ARG A 52 -17.53 -22.70 -1.79
N ARG A 53 -18.27 -21.64 -2.09
CA ARG A 53 -19.00 -21.50 -3.37
C ARG A 53 -18.03 -21.33 -4.54
N LEU A 54 -17.00 -20.50 -4.40
CA LEU A 54 -15.99 -20.27 -5.43
C LEU A 54 -15.18 -21.52 -5.77
N ARG A 55 -14.86 -22.37 -4.78
CA ARG A 55 -14.16 -23.65 -4.99
C ARG A 55 -14.96 -24.66 -5.82
N ARG A 56 -16.29 -24.52 -5.85
CA ARG A 56 -17.18 -25.36 -6.68
C ARG A 56 -17.28 -24.87 -8.12
N LEU A 57 -16.79 -23.68 -8.42
CA LEU A 57 -16.75 -23.17 -9.79
C LEU A 57 -15.58 -23.81 -10.54
N ASP A 58 -15.83 -24.10 -11.81
CA ASP A 58 -14.79 -24.41 -12.79
C ASP A 58 -13.67 -23.34 -12.75
N PRO A 59 -12.38 -23.74 -12.87
CA PRO A 59 -11.26 -22.80 -12.83
C PRO A 59 -11.40 -21.60 -13.77
N ALA A 60 -11.84 -21.77 -15.01
CA ALA A 60 -12.00 -20.67 -15.96
C ALA A 60 -13.12 -19.70 -15.54
N LYS A 61 -14.21 -20.22 -14.97
CA LYS A 61 -15.30 -19.39 -14.42
C LYS A 61 -14.83 -18.61 -13.19
N ARG A 62 -14.05 -19.25 -12.31
CA ARG A 62 -13.46 -18.59 -11.13
C ARG A 62 -12.47 -17.50 -11.54
N ALA A 63 -11.58 -17.78 -12.50
CA ALA A 63 -10.64 -16.83 -13.07
C ALA A 63 -11.36 -15.60 -13.64
N ARG A 64 -12.45 -15.80 -14.39
CA ARG A 64 -13.27 -14.70 -14.92
C ARG A 64 -13.93 -13.87 -13.81
N ALA A 65 -14.41 -14.52 -12.76
CA ALA A 65 -15.10 -13.85 -11.65
C ALA A 65 -14.13 -13.04 -10.77
N LEU A 66 -12.94 -13.57 -10.50
CA LEU A 66 -11.98 -13.00 -9.55
C LEU A 66 -10.80 -12.30 -10.20
N GLY A 67 -10.62 -12.41 -11.52
CA GLY A 67 -9.53 -11.79 -12.27
C GLY A 67 -9.51 -10.26 -12.16
N ARG A 68 -10.60 -9.62 -11.75
CA ARG A 68 -10.64 -8.18 -11.41
C ARG A 68 -9.98 -7.85 -10.07
N LEU A 69 -9.85 -8.83 -9.19
CA LEU A 69 -9.30 -8.67 -7.84
C LEU A 69 -7.79 -8.88 -7.80
N SER A 70 -7.17 -9.45 -8.85
CA SER A 70 -5.75 -9.81 -8.88
C SER A 70 -4.80 -8.63 -8.69
N ALA A 71 -5.23 -7.40 -8.99
CA ALA A 71 -4.42 -6.20 -8.76
C ALA A 71 -4.00 -6.03 -7.30
N VAL A 72 -4.83 -6.45 -6.33
CA VAL A 72 -4.50 -6.33 -4.90
C VAL A 72 -3.36 -7.27 -4.49
N PRO A 73 -3.43 -8.61 -4.67
CA PRO A 73 -2.31 -9.49 -4.34
C PRO A 73 -1.05 -9.18 -5.15
N LEU A 74 -1.18 -8.82 -6.44
CA LEU A 74 -0.03 -8.38 -7.26
C LEU A 74 0.68 -7.15 -6.67
N ARG A 75 -0.10 -6.13 -6.27
CA ARG A 75 0.43 -4.93 -5.62
C ARG A 75 1.15 -5.25 -4.32
N VAL A 76 0.56 -6.10 -3.49
CA VAL A 76 1.14 -6.48 -2.20
C VAL A 76 2.50 -7.16 -2.41
N MET A 77 2.58 -8.14 -3.32
CA MET A 77 3.85 -8.82 -3.64
C MET A 77 4.90 -7.86 -4.22
N ALA A 78 4.49 -6.93 -5.09
CA ALA A 78 5.39 -5.94 -5.65
C ALA A 78 5.98 -5.01 -4.58
N ILE A 79 5.15 -4.53 -3.64
CA ILE A 79 5.60 -3.71 -2.51
C ILE A 79 6.48 -4.52 -1.56
N ASP A 80 6.12 -5.78 -1.26
CA ASP A 80 6.91 -6.65 -0.38
C ASP A 80 8.33 -6.81 -0.92
N ILE A 81 8.48 -7.09 -2.21
CA ILE A 81 9.80 -7.23 -2.86
C ILE A 81 10.63 -5.95 -2.76
N GLU A 82 10.04 -4.78 -3.03
CA GLU A 82 10.79 -3.53 -2.94
C GLU A 82 11.12 -3.15 -1.48
N LEU A 83 10.27 -3.54 -0.53
CA LEU A 83 10.53 -3.36 0.89
C LEU A 83 11.66 -4.27 1.38
N GLU A 84 11.68 -5.54 0.98
CA GLU A 84 12.78 -6.47 1.26
C GLU A 84 14.11 -5.95 0.71
N ARG A 85 14.10 -5.42 -0.52
CA ARG A 85 15.28 -4.79 -1.12
C ARG A 85 15.74 -3.58 -0.33
N ALA A 86 14.84 -2.69 0.09
CA ALA A 86 15.20 -1.51 0.87
C ALA A 86 15.85 -1.89 2.22
N VAL A 87 15.35 -2.93 2.89
CA VAL A 87 15.93 -3.43 4.15
C VAL A 87 17.28 -4.10 3.91
N ALA A 88 17.41 -4.89 2.83
CA ALA A 88 18.68 -5.49 2.43
C ALA A 88 19.76 -4.43 2.12
N LEU A 89 19.35 -3.28 1.58
CA LEU A 89 20.22 -2.13 1.29
C LEU A 89 20.51 -1.23 2.51
N GLY A 90 20.01 -1.58 3.69
CA GLY A 90 20.40 -0.93 4.95
C GLY A 90 19.31 -0.11 5.63
N CYS A 91 18.07 -0.05 5.11
CA CYS A 91 16.98 0.52 5.88
C CYS A 91 16.74 -0.32 7.14
N ARG A 92 16.79 0.33 8.31
CA ARG A 92 16.47 -0.29 9.63
C ARG A 92 15.19 0.27 10.23
N GLN A 93 14.58 1.25 9.58
CA GLN A 93 13.26 1.77 9.90
C GLN A 93 12.32 1.50 8.73
N VAL A 94 11.12 1.05 9.03
CA VAL A 94 10.02 0.90 8.06
C VAL A 94 8.84 1.68 8.55
N ALA A 95 8.23 2.51 7.70
CA ALA A 95 7.06 3.29 8.07
C ALA A 95 5.94 3.11 7.04
N SER A 96 4.82 2.53 7.48
CA SER A 96 3.64 2.26 6.65
C SER A 96 2.57 3.34 6.86
N LEU A 97 2.37 4.18 5.86
CA LEU A 97 1.41 5.29 5.85
C LEU A 97 0.04 4.81 5.36
N GLY A 98 -0.97 5.02 6.20
CA GLY A 98 -2.31 4.45 6.00
C GLY A 98 -2.29 2.93 6.20
N ALA A 99 -1.61 2.47 7.26
CA ALA A 99 -1.33 1.06 7.48
C ALA A 99 -2.58 0.16 7.46
N GLY A 100 -3.79 0.68 7.71
CA GLY A 100 -5.05 -0.02 7.49
C GLY A 100 -5.10 -1.36 8.21
N LEU A 101 -5.14 -2.44 7.44
CA LEU A 101 -5.05 -3.82 7.92
C LEU A 101 -3.79 -4.53 7.40
N ASP A 102 -2.74 -3.79 7.04
CA ASP A 102 -1.43 -4.31 6.63
C ASP A 102 -0.93 -5.37 7.63
N THR A 103 -0.34 -6.44 7.14
CA THR A 103 0.13 -7.57 7.95
C THR A 103 1.64 -7.76 7.89
N ARG A 104 2.38 -6.90 7.17
CA ARG A 104 3.82 -7.04 6.92
C ARG A 104 4.63 -7.22 8.21
N ALA A 105 4.38 -6.40 9.22
CA ALA A 105 5.03 -6.50 10.54
C ALA A 105 4.84 -7.86 11.25
N PHE A 106 3.84 -8.65 10.84
CA PHE A 106 3.51 -9.95 11.42
C PHE A 106 3.82 -11.14 10.50
N ARG A 107 4.15 -10.92 9.22
CA ARG A 107 4.37 -12.01 8.24
C ARG A 107 5.70 -11.97 7.51
N MET A 108 6.33 -10.80 7.38
CA MET A 108 7.58 -10.67 6.63
C MET A 108 8.80 -10.86 7.52
N LYS A 109 9.45 -12.03 7.41
CA LYS A 109 10.69 -12.35 8.15
C LYS A 109 11.84 -11.42 7.80
N ALA A 110 11.91 -10.94 6.55
CA ALA A 110 12.94 -10.01 6.10
C ALA A 110 12.98 -8.69 6.90
N LEU A 111 11.91 -8.36 7.63
CA LEU A 111 11.80 -7.14 8.43
C LEU A 111 12.24 -7.35 9.89
N SER A 112 12.79 -8.52 10.26
CA SER A 112 12.99 -8.88 11.66
C SER A 112 13.94 -7.98 12.44
N ALA A 113 14.88 -7.34 11.76
CA ALA A 113 15.84 -6.39 12.34
C ALA A 113 15.43 -4.92 12.08
N THR A 114 14.13 -4.64 11.98
CA THR A 114 13.62 -3.28 11.72
C THR A 114 12.72 -2.78 12.83
N ARG A 115 12.78 -1.47 13.07
CA ARG A 115 11.75 -0.73 13.81
C ARG A 115 10.65 -0.37 12.82
N PHE A 116 9.44 -0.87 13.06
CA PHE A 116 8.29 -0.73 12.18
C PHE A 116 7.27 0.24 12.76
N PHE A 117 6.98 1.30 12.03
CA PHE A 117 6.02 2.34 12.39
C PHE A 117 4.74 2.18 11.56
N GLU A 118 3.61 1.96 12.20
CA GLU A 118 2.31 1.97 11.54
C GLU A 118 1.62 3.30 11.75
N ILE A 119 1.46 4.06 10.67
CA ILE A 119 0.86 5.39 10.70
C ILE A 119 -0.54 5.27 10.11
N ASP A 120 -1.58 5.54 10.90
CA ASP A 120 -2.95 5.49 10.39
C ASP A 120 -3.90 6.28 11.28
N HIS A 121 -5.10 6.52 10.78
CA HIS A 121 -6.17 7.19 11.49
C HIS A 121 -6.51 6.43 12.79
N PRO A 122 -6.69 7.13 13.94
CA PRO A 122 -6.86 6.51 15.26
C PRO A 122 -7.93 5.41 15.30
N ALA A 123 -9.07 5.61 14.65
CA ALA A 123 -10.17 4.64 14.61
C ALA A 123 -9.81 3.32 13.90
N THR A 124 -9.11 3.38 12.77
CA THR A 124 -8.68 2.20 12.01
C THR A 124 -7.57 1.47 12.76
N GLN A 125 -6.60 2.22 13.28
CA GLN A 125 -5.50 1.67 14.06
C GLN A 125 -5.99 0.98 15.33
N ALA A 126 -6.92 1.59 16.08
CA ALA A 126 -7.52 0.98 17.26
C ALA A 126 -8.28 -0.33 16.92
N PHE A 127 -8.95 -0.39 15.77
CA PHE A 127 -9.57 -1.63 15.30
C PHE A 127 -8.53 -2.72 15.04
N LYS A 128 -7.48 -2.40 14.28
CA LYS A 128 -6.40 -3.34 13.95
C LYS A 128 -5.72 -3.86 15.21
N ARG A 129 -5.35 -2.98 16.14
CA ARG A 129 -4.69 -3.34 17.42
C ARG A 129 -5.52 -4.35 18.22
N ARG A 130 -6.84 -4.16 18.32
CA ARG A 130 -7.72 -5.13 18.99
C ARG A 130 -7.76 -6.49 18.29
N LYS A 131 -7.65 -6.51 16.96
CA LYS A 131 -7.66 -7.76 16.17
C LYS A 131 -6.33 -8.48 16.13
N ALA A 132 -5.24 -7.72 16.13
CA ALA A 132 -3.88 -8.23 16.17
C ALA A 132 -3.43 -8.59 17.60
N ALA A 133 -4.27 -8.36 18.61
CA ALA A 133 -3.97 -8.73 19.99
C ALA A 133 -3.57 -10.22 20.09
N GLY A 134 -2.40 -10.48 20.67
CA GLY A 134 -1.82 -11.81 20.80
C GLY A 134 -1.09 -12.33 19.55
N LEU A 135 -0.97 -11.54 18.47
CA LEU A 135 -0.06 -11.85 17.37
C LEU A 135 1.33 -11.31 17.70
N PRO A 136 2.37 -12.16 17.76
CA PRO A 136 3.73 -11.68 17.91
C PRO A 136 4.17 -10.97 16.62
N PRO A 137 4.62 -9.69 16.67
CA PRO A 137 5.28 -9.09 15.53
C PRO A 137 6.57 -9.86 15.22
N LEU A 138 6.93 -9.93 13.93
CA LEU A 138 8.21 -10.50 13.49
C LEU A 138 9.33 -9.47 13.46
N VAL A 139 8.97 -8.18 13.51
CA VAL A 139 9.89 -7.03 13.55
C VAL A 139 10.46 -6.83 14.94
N GLU A 140 11.62 -6.16 15.04
CA GLU A 140 12.30 -5.87 16.31
C GLU A 140 11.42 -5.04 17.24
N GLN A 141 10.76 -4.02 16.69
CA GLN A 141 9.84 -3.17 17.42
C GLN A 141 8.70 -2.73 16.51
N LEU A 142 7.46 -2.89 16.98
CA LEU A 142 6.26 -2.40 16.30
C LEU A 142 5.65 -1.23 17.08
N THR A 143 5.66 -0.05 16.47
CA THR A 143 5.11 1.19 17.06
C THR A 143 3.92 1.69 16.25
N TYR A 144 2.79 1.92 16.93
CA TYR A 144 1.58 2.48 16.32
C TYR A 144 1.57 3.99 16.50
N VAL A 145 1.49 4.74 15.39
CA VAL A 145 1.52 6.21 15.34
C VAL A 145 0.15 6.71 14.86
N PRO A 146 -0.77 7.11 15.76
CA PRO A 146 -2.10 7.58 15.35
C PRO A 146 -1.99 8.96 14.69
N VAL A 147 -2.35 9.06 13.40
CA VAL A 147 -2.22 10.29 12.59
C VAL A 147 -3.42 10.46 11.67
N ASN A 148 -3.96 11.67 11.64
CA ASN A 148 -4.81 12.17 10.57
C ASN A 148 -3.98 13.05 9.63
N PHE A 149 -3.70 12.55 8.42
CA PHE A 149 -2.87 13.23 7.41
C PHE A 149 -3.35 14.63 6.99
N GLU A 150 -4.61 14.99 7.24
CA GLU A 150 -5.13 16.32 6.90
C GLU A 150 -4.96 17.34 8.03
N ARG A 151 -4.65 16.91 9.26
CA ARG A 151 -4.65 17.79 10.45
C ARG A 151 -3.37 17.73 11.26
N ASP A 152 -2.75 16.56 11.33
CA ASP A 152 -1.65 16.33 12.26
C ASP A 152 -0.29 16.54 11.59
N ALA A 153 0.68 17.01 12.37
CA ALA A 153 2.06 17.21 11.92
C ALA A 153 2.83 15.88 11.92
N LEU A 154 2.79 15.17 10.80
CA LEU A 154 3.37 13.82 10.64
C LEU A 154 4.80 13.67 11.19
N ALA A 155 5.69 14.61 10.88
CA ALA A 155 7.09 14.57 11.32
C ALA A 155 7.22 14.61 12.86
N ALA A 156 6.42 15.45 13.53
CA ALA A 156 6.43 15.54 14.98
C ALA A 156 5.89 14.26 15.63
N CYS A 157 4.81 13.69 15.08
CA CYS A 157 4.25 12.42 15.56
C CYS A 157 5.25 11.27 15.42
N LEU A 158 6.00 11.22 14.31
CA LEU A 158 7.03 10.20 14.07
C LEU A 158 8.21 10.34 15.03
N SER A 159 8.74 11.55 15.19
CA SER A 159 9.84 11.82 16.11
C SER A 159 9.46 11.46 17.55
N ALA A 160 8.25 11.83 18.00
CA ALA A 160 7.73 11.46 19.31
C ALA A 160 7.54 9.94 19.48
N ALA A 161 7.30 9.21 18.39
CA ALA A 161 7.21 7.76 18.38
C ALA A 161 8.59 7.06 18.34
N GLY A 162 9.68 7.80 18.28
CA GLY A 162 11.05 7.28 18.25
C GLY A 162 11.62 7.04 16.84
N HIS A 163 10.99 7.57 15.80
CA HIS A 163 11.58 7.59 14.46
C HIS A 163 12.81 8.53 14.42
N ARG A 164 13.85 8.07 13.72
CA ARG A 164 15.15 8.72 13.61
C ARG A 164 15.35 9.25 12.18
N SER A 165 15.31 10.57 11.99
CA SER A 165 15.47 11.18 10.66
C SER A 165 16.91 11.12 10.13
N ASP A 166 17.88 10.84 11.00
CA ASP A 166 19.28 10.60 10.70
C ASP A 166 19.57 9.18 10.19
N GLU A 167 18.58 8.29 10.18
CA GLU A 167 18.71 6.90 9.72
C GLU A 167 17.86 6.61 8.47
N PRO A 168 18.37 5.80 7.51
CA PRO A 168 17.61 5.43 6.31
C PRO A 168 16.29 4.73 6.63
N THR A 169 15.20 5.19 6.01
CA THR A 169 13.85 4.70 6.22
C THR A 169 13.24 4.16 4.93
N ALA A 170 12.59 2.99 5.00
CA ALA A 170 11.73 2.49 3.94
C ALA A 170 10.26 2.91 4.20
N TRP A 171 9.76 3.84 3.40
CA TRP A 171 8.40 4.35 3.47
C TRP A 171 7.47 3.55 2.55
N VAL A 172 6.41 2.99 3.11
CA VAL A 172 5.33 2.34 2.37
C VAL A 172 4.11 3.25 2.39
N TRP A 173 3.77 3.86 1.26
CA TRP A 173 2.59 4.71 1.14
C TRP A 173 1.55 4.05 0.22
N GLU A 174 0.90 3.03 0.78
CA GLU A 174 -0.03 2.16 0.05
C GLU A 174 -1.48 2.57 0.30
N GLY A 175 -2.24 2.87 -0.77
CA GLY A 175 -3.69 3.01 -0.66
C GLY A 175 -4.16 4.28 0.05
N VAL A 176 -3.37 5.36 -0.01
CA VAL A 176 -3.72 6.66 0.60
C VAL A 176 -3.78 7.80 -0.42
N VAL A 177 -2.81 7.89 -1.34
CA VAL A 177 -2.61 9.06 -2.22
C VAL A 177 -3.86 9.47 -3.00
N MET A 178 -4.66 8.51 -3.46
CA MET A 178 -5.89 8.73 -4.21
C MET A 178 -7.01 9.44 -3.42
N TYR A 179 -6.88 9.51 -2.10
CA TYR A 179 -7.82 10.17 -1.19
C TYR A 179 -7.34 11.55 -0.72
N LEU A 180 -6.15 12.00 -1.13
CA LEU A 180 -5.54 13.25 -0.65
C LEU A 180 -5.74 14.40 -1.64
N SER A 181 -5.86 15.60 -1.10
CA SER A 181 -5.72 16.84 -1.87
C SER A 181 -4.28 17.02 -2.38
N ASP A 182 -4.07 17.95 -3.31
CA ASP A 182 -2.73 18.33 -3.79
C ASP A 182 -1.87 18.87 -2.65
N GLU A 183 -2.46 19.67 -1.76
CA GLU A 183 -1.79 20.24 -0.60
C GLU A 183 -1.35 19.16 0.40
N ALA A 184 -2.25 18.22 0.75
CA ALA A 184 -1.95 17.13 1.67
C ALA A 184 -0.88 16.19 1.10
N LEU A 185 -0.90 15.90 -0.21
CA LEU A 185 0.17 15.16 -0.88
C LEU A 185 1.51 15.88 -0.68
N ARG A 186 1.60 17.15 -1.07
CA ARG A 186 2.85 17.94 -1.04
C ARG A 186 3.37 18.13 0.38
N SER A 187 2.47 18.37 1.33
CA SER A 187 2.81 18.47 2.75
C SER A 187 3.40 17.16 3.27
N THR A 188 2.75 16.04 2.97
CA THR A 188 3.23 14.71 3.39
C THR A 188 4.56 14.37 2.72
N LEU A 189 4.70 14.59 1.41
CA LEU A 189 5.97 14.35 0.71
C LEU A 189 7.14 15.14 1.31
N ARG A 190 6.94 16.42 1.63
CA ARG A 190 7.96 17.24 2.31
C ARG A 190 8.30 16.65 3.68
N ALA A 191 7.31 16.31 4.49
CA ALA A 191 7.53 15.71 5.80
C ALA A 191 8.31 14.38 5.72
N LEU A 192 8.01 13.54 4.72
CA LEU A 192 8.76 12.31 4.47
C LEU A 192 10.21 12.59 4.06
N ALA A 193 10.42 13.61 3.23
CA ALA A 193 11.73 14.00 2.76
C ALA A 193 12.61 14.55 3.89
N ASP A 194 12.03 15.39 4.76
CA ASP A 194 12.70 15.95 5.94
C ASP A 194 13.02 14.87 6.99
N ALA A 195 12.19 13.82 7.04
CA ALA A 195 12.42 12.65 7.88
C ALA A 195 13.29 11.57 7.21
N SER A 196 13.91 11.84 6.06
CA SER A 196 14.69 10.85 5.31
C SER A 196 16.18 11.19 5.24
N ALA A 197 17.01 10.34 5.83
CA ALA A 197 18.44 10.28 5.54
C ALA A 197 18.69 9.76 4.11
N PRO A 198 19.86 10.05 3.50
CA PRO A 198 20.30 9.41 2.27
C PRO A 198 20.17 7.88 2.32
N GLY A 199 19.76 7.27 1.21
CA GLY A 199 19.49 5.83 1.13
C GLY A 199 18.10 5.41 1.62
N SER A 200 17.29 6.34 2.15
CA SER A 200 15.86 6.09 2.38
C SER A 200 15.14 5.76 1.08
N VAL A 201 14.17 4.86 1.14
CA VAL A 201 13.38 4.42 -0.02
C VAL A 201 11.92 4.80 0.21
N LEU A 202 11.27 5.31 -0.82
CA LEU A 202 9.89 5.71 -0.83
C LEU A 202 9.10 4.87 -1.86
N LEU A 203 8.16 4.07 -1.37
CA LEU A 203 7.26 3.23 -2.15
C LEU A 203 5.87 3.87 -2.16
N VAL A 204 5.45 4.47 -3.26
CA VAL A 204 4.17 5.20 -3.35
C VAL A 204 3.23 4.54 -4.33
N TYR A 205 2.10 4.07 -3.80
CA TYR A 205 1.03 3.56 -4.63
C TYR A 205 0.01 4.64 -4.95
N TYR A 206 -0.20 4.90 -6.23
CA TYR A 206 -1.14 5.91 -6.72
C TYR A 206 -2.00 5.39 -7.88
N MET A 207 -2.95 6.20 -8.30
CA MET A 207 -3.92 5.85 -9.34
C MET A 207 -4.01 6.99 -10.36
N GLU A 208 -3.81 6.65 -11.62
CA GLU A 208 -4.01 7.55 -12.74
C GLU A 208 -5.50 7.74 -13.02
N PRO A 209 -5.94 8.91 -13.52
CA PRO A 209 -7.29 9.06 -14.04
C PRO A 209 -7.54 8.01 -15.13
N PRO A 210 -8.59 7.16 -15.03
CA PRO A 210 -8.89 6.19 -16.07
C PRO A 210 -9.09 6.83 -17.45
N GLU A 211 -8.78 6.09 -18.52
CA GLU A 211 -9.04 6.55 -19.88
C GLU A 211 -10.56 6.68 -20.17
N SER A 212 -11.38 5.85 -19.52
CA SER A 212 -12.84 5.85 -19.70
C SER A 212 -13.60 6.36 -18.48
N ARG A 213 -14.66 7.15 -18.72
CA ARG A 213 -15.47 7.79 -17.66
C ARG A 213 -16.42 6.83 -16.92
N ARG A 214 -16.77 5.66 -17.49
CA ARG A 214 -17.76 4.74 -16.89
C ARG A 214 -17.24 4.01 -15.63
N PRO A 215 -16.08 3.33 -15.65
CA PRO A 215 -15.51 2.70 -14.44
C PRO A 215 -15.22 3.72 -13.34
N GLN A 216 -14.78 4.93 -13.71
CA GLN A 216 -14.57 6.05 -12.78
C GLN A 216 -15.83 6.38 -11.99
N ARG A 217 -16.98 6.51 -12.64
CA ARG A 217 -18.23 6.89 -11.98
C ARG A 217 -18.68 5.86 -10.95
N ILE A 218 -18.55 4.56 -11.26
CA ILE A 218 -18.92 3.47 -10.34
C ILE A 218 -18.00 3.47 -9.12
N LEU A 219 -16.69 3.53 -9.35
CA LEU A 219 -15.71 3.52 -8.25
C LEU A 219 -15.83 4.77 -7.38
N ARG A 220 -16.01 5.96 -7.98
CA ARG A 220 -16.26 7.21 -7.25
C ARG A 220 -17.54 7.15 -6.43
N LEU A 221 -18.62 6.57 -6.97
CA LEU A 221 -19.87 6.41 -6.25
C LEU A 221 -19.71 5.48 -5.03
N LEU A 222 -19.08 4.32 -5.20
CA LEU A 222 -18.85 3.37 -4.11
C LEU A 222 -17.98 3.95 -2.99
N THR A 223 -16.88 4.59 -3.38
CA THR A 223 -15.94 5.21 -2.43
C THR A 223 -16.55 6.42 -1.73
N TRP A 224 -17.40 7.19 -2.42
CA TRP A 224 -18.21 8.25 -1.81
C TRP A 224 -19.21 7.70 -0.77
N LEU A 225 -19.91 6.61 -1.09
CA LEU A 225 -20.81 5.93 -0.13
C LEU A 225 -20.05 5.44 1.11
N TRP A 226 -18.77 5.06 0.97
CA TRP A 226 -17.90 4.69 2.07
C TRP A 226 -17.28 5.89 2.82
N SER A 227 -17.57 7.12 2.40
CA SER A 227 -16.98 8.35 2.94
C SER A 227 -15.44 8.39 2.80
N GLU A 228 -14.95 7.84 1.68
CA GLU A 228 -13.54 7.78 1.28
C GLU A 228 -13.42 8.19 -0.21
N PRO A 229 -13.85 9.40 -0.62
CA PRO A 229 -13.93 9.75 -2.04
C PRO A 229 -12.54 9.82 -2.72
N LEU A 230 -12.45 9.31 -3.95
CA LEU A 230 -11.26 9.45 -4.79
C LEU A 230 -11.16 10.87 -5.36
N ILE A 231 -10.37 11.72 -4.69
CA ILE A 231 -10.15 13.13 -5.04
C ILE A 231 -8.76 13.41 -5.63
N GLY A 232 -7.79 12.51 -5.40
CA GLY A 232 -6.38 12.71 -5.75
C GLY A 232 -5.86 11.80 -6.86
N LEU A 233 -6.65 11.54 -7.90
CA LEU A 233 -6.16 10.78 -9.06
C LEU A 233 -5.17 11.63 -9.86
N ARG A 234 -3.98 11.09 -10.16
CA ARG A 234 -2.88 11.87 -10.76
C ARG A 234 -2.23 11.09 -11.87
N ARG A 235 -1.97 11.75 -13.00
CA ARG A 235 -1.16 11.18 -14.08
C ARG A 235 0.25 10.93 -13.59
N ARG A 236 0.90 9.95 -14.20
CA ARG A 236 2.28 9.56 -13.93
C ARG A 236 3.25 10.73 -13.89
N GLU A 237 3.21 11.63 -14.87
CA GLU A 237 4.17 12.73 -14.99
C GLU A 237 4.04 13.71 -13.82
N VAL A 238 2.80 13.93 -13.35
CA VAL A 238 2.53 14.79 -12.19
C VAL A 238 3.07 14.14 -10.93
N MET A 239 2.83 12.83 -10.73
CA MET A 239 3.30 12.14 -9.54
C MET A 239 4.83 12.09 -9.46
N LEU A 240 5.51 11.85 -10.58
CA LEU A 240 6.97 11.91 -10.68
C LEU A 240 7.48 13.31 -10.31
N ALA A 241 6.90 14.36 -10.89
CA ALA A 241 7.31 15.73 -10.60
C ALA A 241 7.11 16.14 -9.13
N GLU A 242 6.02 15.70 -8.47
CA GLU A 242 5.80 16.00 -7.04
C GLU A 242 6.82 15.28 -6.15
N VAL A 243 7.16 14.02 -6.46
CA VAL A 243 8.16 13.23 -5.71
C VAL A 243 9.57 13.81 -5.91
N GLU A 244 9.92 14.20 -7.13
CA GLU A 244 11.20 14.84 -7.44
C GLU A 244 11.34 16.22 -6.80
N ARG A 245 10.27 17.03 -6.82
CA ARG A 245 10.23 18.33 -6.14
C ARG A 245 10.42 18.20 -4.63
N ALA A 246 9.99 17.10 -4.03
CA ALA A 246 10.22 16.81 -2.62
C ALA A 246 11.67 16.36 -2.33
N GLY A 247 12.52 16.16 -3.34
CA GLY A 247 13.91 15.77 -3.17
C GLY A 247 14.12 14.26 -3.10
N PHE A 248 13.20 13.47 -3.66
CA PHE A 248 13.42 12.06 -3.94
C PHE A 248 13.79 11.85 -5.41
N ARG A 249 14.56 10.82 -5.73
CA ARG A 249 14.90 10.43 -7.10
C ARG A 249 14.07 9.21 -7.50
N ALA A 250 13.28 9.31 -8.56
CA ALA A 250 12.49 8.19 -9.07
C ALA A 250 13.40 7.09 -9.66
N LEU A 251 13.21 5.85 -9.22
CA LEU A 251 13.95 4.67 -9.69
C LEU A 251 13.13 3.86 -10.68
N ARG A 252 11.90 3.50 -10.29
CA ARG A 252 11.01 2.65 -11.08
C ARG A 252 9.58 3.07 -10.88
N ASP A 253 8.77 2.86 -11.90
CA ASP A 253 7.34 3.12 -11.84
C ASP A 253 6.63 2.09 -12.70
N THR A 254 5.98 1.14 -12.04
CA THR A 254 5.40 -0.07 -12.63
C THR A 254 3.94 -0.23 -12.23
N GLY A 255 3.18 -0.99 -13.00
CA GLY A 255 1.77 -1.26 -12.74
C GLY A 255 1.43 -2.76 -12.70
N PRO A 256 0.16 -3.11 -12.43
CA PRO A 256 -0.28 -4.50 -12.31
C PRO A 256 0.04 -5.39 -13.50
N ALA A 257 0.06 -4.86 -14.72
CA ALA A 257 0.44 -5.63 -15.91
C ALA A 257 1.92 -6.05 -15.88
N ASP A 258 2.80 -5.19 -15.36
CA ASP A 258 4.23 -5.51 -15.20
C ASP A 258 4.41 -6.58 -14.13
N TRP A 259 3.74 -6.42 -12.98
CA TRP A 259 3.79 -7.38 -11.87
C TRP A 259 3.20 -8.74 -12.26
N ALA A 260 2.10 -8.74 -13.01
CA ALA A 260 1.50 -9.96 -13.51
C ALA A 260 2.47 -10.74 -14.41
N ARG A 261 3.17 -10.07 -15.33
CA ARG A 261 4.23 -10.69 -16.13
C ARG A 261 5.38 -11.19 -15.25
N GLN A 262 5.81 -10.39 -14.28
CA GLN A 262 6.89 -10.75 -13.35
C GLN A 262 6.56 -12.00 -12.52
N PHE A 263 5.33 -12.14 -12.03
CA PHE A 263 4.90 -13.23 -11.17
C PHE A 263 4.26 -14.40 -11.91
N GLY A 264 4.10 -14.32 -13.24
CA GLY A 264 3.39 -15.35 -14.01
C GLY A 264 1.90 -15.44 -13.71
N ALA A 265 1.26 -14.32 -13.36
CA ALA A 265 -0.18 -14.23 -13.11
C ALA A 265 -0.95 -13.75 -14.35
N PRO A 266 -2.22 -14.17 -14.56
CA PRO A 266 -3.07 -13.59 -15.57
C PRO A 266 -3.54 -12.19 -15.17
N PHE A 267 -3.48 -11.24 -16.11
CA PHE A 267 -4.01 -9.90 -15.91
C PHE A 267 -4.59 -9.36 -17.21
N ALA A 268 -5.92 -9.21 -17.25
CA ALA A 268 -6.62 -8.75 -18.44
C ALA A 268 -6.40 -7.24 -18.68
N PRO A 269 -6.15 -6.78 -19.92
CA PRO A 269 -6.11 -5.35 -20.24
C PRO A 269 -7.41 -4.60 -19.92
N SER A 270 -8.54 -5.31 -19.84
CA SER A 270 -9.84 -4.76 -19.42
C SER A 270 -10.02 -4.67 -17.90
N ASN A 271 -9.01 -5.05 -17.10
CA ASN A 271 -9.09 -4.97 -15.65
C ASN A 271 -9.20 -3.48 -15.23
N PRO A 272 -10.18 -3.09 -14.39
CA PRO A 272 -10.35 -1.68 -14.00
C PRO A 272 -9.19 -1.09 -13.19
N ALA A 273 -8.26 -1.92 -12.69
CA ALA A 273 -7.09 -1.49 -11.92
C ALA A 273 -5.82 -1.31 -12.80
N THR A 274 -5.92 -1.35 -14.13
CA THR A 274 -4.77 -1.08 -15.03
C THR A 274 -4.15 0.30 -14.82
N ASN A 275 -4.91 1.25 -14.29
CA ASN A 275 -4.50 2.62 -14.03
C ASN A 275 -3.77 2.81 -12.69
N THR A 276 -3.46 1.74 -11.95
CA THR A 276 -2.76 1.84 -10.67
C THR A 276 -1.28 1.59 -10.83
N ARG A 277 -0.48 2.23 -9.97
CA ARG A 277 0.97 2.31 -10.13
C ARG A 277 1.70 2.29 -8.80
N LEU A 278 2.89 1.71 -8.80
CA LEU A 278 3.86 1.79 -7.70
C LEU A 278 5.09 2.56 -8.19
N LEU A 279 5.28 3.77 -7.66
CA LEU A 279 6.48 4.55 -7.83
C LEU A 279 7.46 4.22 -6.70
N VAL A 280 8.63 3.71 -7.07
CA VAL A 280 9.77 3.49 -6.18
C VAL A 280 10.74 4.64 -6.38
N ALA A 281 11.05 5.36 -5.31
CA ALA A 281 11.99 6.47 -5.31
C ALA A 281 12.96 6.34 -4.13
N GLU A 282 14.09 7.04 -4.19
CA GLU A 282 15.09 7.04 -3.12
C GLU A 282 15.47 8.46 -2.71
N ARG A 283 15.94 8.64 -1.49
CA ARG A 283 16.56 9.87 -1.02
C ARG A 283 18.04 9.85 -1.42
N PRO A 284 18.48 10.66 -2.40
CA PRO A 284 19.87 10.67 -2.82
C PRO A 284 20.78 11.21 -1.71
N GLY A 285 22.04 10.79 -1.71
CA GLY A 285 23.09 11.43 -0.92
C GLY A 285 23.51 12.79 -1.49
N PRO A 286 24.18 13.64 -0.69
CA PRO A 286 24.73 14.89 -1.17
C PRO A 286 25.69 14.63 -2.35
N GLY A 287 25.50 15.34 -3.46
CA GLY A 287 26.33 15.22 -4.66
C GLY A 287 25.96 14.12 -5.66
N ALA A 288 24.84 13.41 -5.46
CA ALA A 288 24.40 12.43 -6.44
C ALA A 288 23.97 13.12 -7.75
N ALA A 289 24.60 12.76 -8.87
CA ALA A 289 24.28 13.33 -10.17
C ALA A 289 22.79 13.12 -10.53
N PRO A 290 22.14 14.10 -11.20
CA PRO A 290 20.82 13.88 -11.77
C PRO A 290 20.87 12.72 -12.78
N PRO A 291 19.79 11.95 -12.92
CA PRO A 291 19.77 10.83 -13.86
C PRO A 291 20.02 11.33 -15.30
N PRO A 292 20.66 10.54 -16.17
CA PRO A 292 20.71 10.85 -17.59
C PRO A 292 19.29 10.97 -18.14
N ALA A 293 19.07 11.95 -19.02
CA ALA A 293 17.79 12.16 -19.68
C ALA A 293 17.32 10.83 -20.30
N ARG A 294 16.11 10.38 -19.92
CA ARG A 294 15.54 9.16 -20.52
C ARG A 294 15.34 9.40 -22.02
N PRO A 295 15.68 8.42 -22.88
CA PRO A 295 15.35 8.52 -24.30
C PRO A 295 13.82 8.61 -24.47
N PRO A 296 13.34 9.36 -25.47
CA PRO A 296 11.91 9.43 -25.77
C PRO A 296 11.38 8.03 -26.08
N ALA A 297 10.19 7.74 -25.54
CA ALA A 297 9.47 6.48 -25.72
C ALA A 297 8.95 6.30 -27.15
#